data_AF-A0A822G2E0-F1
#
_entry.id   AF-A0A822G2E0-F1
#
_cell.length_a   1.000
_cell.length_b   1.000
_cell.length_c   1.000
_cell.angle_alpha   90.00
_cell.angle_beta   90.00
_cell.angle_gamma   90.00
#
_symmetry.space_group_name_H-M   'P 1'
#
loop_
_entity.id
_entity.type
_entity.pdbx_description
1 polymer ?
#
loop_
_entity_poly.entity_id
_entity_poly.type
_entity_poly.pdbx_seq_one_letter_code
_entity_poly.pdbx_strand_id
1 'polypeptide(L)'
;MTTLHYDGQTIETTTEQFDTLRVLGSGCYGTVLAVTIQDHPNVQMAVKKIKLETQEERQASTYTDLTTIQNVGSKNYPYIISYYGSVIDTR
;
A
#
# COMPACT_ATOMS: atom_id res chain seq x y z
N MET A 1 6.90 11.76 -0.39
CA MET A 1 7.41 11.44 0.95
C MET A 1 6.22 11.05 1.80
N THR A 2 6.33 9.95 2.53
CA THR A 2 5.25 9.34 3.31
C THR A 2 5.76 8.97 4.69
N THR A 3 4.96 9.31 5.69
CA THR A 3 5.15 8.94 7.09
C THR A 3 4.49 7.60 7.38
N LEU A 4 5.27 6.64 7.89
CA LEU A 4 4.79 5.36 8.39
C LEU A 4 4.95 5.32 9.91
N HIS A 5 3.92 4.88 10.63
CA HIS A 5 4.01 4.64 12.06
C HIS A 5 4.09 3.13 12.30
N TYR A 6 5.24 2.65 12.76
CA TYR A 6 5.50 1.23 13.00
C TYR A 6 6.21 1.03 14.33
N ASP A 7 5.66 0.19 15.20
CA ASP A 7 6.23 -0.16 16.51
C ASP A 7 6.68 1.05 17.36
N GLY A 8 5.86 2.11 17.38
CA GLY A 8 6.17 3.35 18.11
C GLY A 8 7.20 4.25 17.44
N GLN A 9 7.70 3.89 16.25
CA GLN A 9 8.61 4.69 15.45
C GLN A 9 7.86 5.37 14.30
N THR A 10 8.36 6.54 13.91
CA THR A 10 7.91 7.28 12.73
C THR A 10 8.99 7.19 11.67
N ILE A 11 8.67 6.60 10.53
CA ILE A 11 9.60 6.35 9.42
C ILE A 11 9.15 7.18 8.23
N GLU A 12 10.03 8.03 7.72
CA GLU A 12 9.80 8.78 6.49
C GLU A 12 10.39 8.01 5.31
N THR A 13 9.57 7.71 4.30
CA THR A 13 9.99 6.90 3.14
C THR A 13 9.30 7.36 1.85
N THR A 14 9.84 6.92 0.71
CA THR A 14 9.20 6.97 -0.61
C THR A 14 9.00 5.56 -1.17
N THR A 15 8.17 5.41 -2.21
CA THR A 15 7.99 4.11 -2.89
C THR A 15 9.25 3.59 -3.55
N GLU A 16 10.21 4.47 -3.87
CA GLU A 16 11.48 4.13 -4.51
C GLU A 16 12.42 3.40 -3.54
N GLN A 17 12.23 3.61 -2.23
CA GLN A 17 12.99 2.94 -1.17
C GLN A 17 12.42 1.56 -0.81
N PHE A 18 11.41 1.07 -1.55
CA PHE A 18 10.78 -0.22 -1.29
C PHE A 18 11.43 -1.34 -2.10
N ASP A 19 12.14 -2.21 -1.40
CA ASP A 19 12.68 -3.42 -1.99
C ASP A 19 11.63 -4.53 -1.94
N THR A 20 11.28 -5.07 -3.11
CA THR A 20 10.31 -6.18 -3.20
C THR A 20 10.97 -7.49 -2.81
N LEU A 21 10.46 -8.15 -1.78
CA LEU A 21 10.94 -9.45 -1.33
C LEU A 21 10.29 -10.60 -2.10
N ARG A 22 8.95 -10.61 -2.16
CA ARG A 22 8.15 -11.67 -2.81
C ARG A 22 6.72 -11.22 -3.05
N VAL A 23 6.01 -11.98 -3.88
CA VAL A 23 4.55 -11.88 -4.01
C VAL A 23 3.88 -12.56 -2.82
N LEU A 24 2.93 -11.87 -2.17
CA LEU A 24 2.08 -12.44 -1.11
C LEU A 24 0.78 -13.03 -1.68
N GLY A 25 0.27 -12.47 -2.78
CA GLY A 25 -0.90 -13.00 -3.47
C GLY A 25 -1.45 -12.05 -4.52
N SER A 26 -2.44 -12.49 -5.28
CA SER A 26 -3.15 -11.69 -6.28
C SER A 26 -4.65 -11.73 -6.02
N GLY A 27 -5.31 -10.57 -6.04
CA GLY A 27 -6.76 -10.45 -5.85
C GLY A 27 -7.39 -9.56 -6.91
N CYS A 28 -8.68 -9.25 -6.71
CA CYS A 28 -9.55 -8.57 -7.69
C CYS A 28 -8.95 -7.31 -8.34
N TYR A 29 -8.10 -6.58 -7.61
CA TYR A 29 -7.53 -5.31 -8.07
C TYR A 29 -6.01 -5.34 -8.28
N GLY A 30 -5.37 -6.50 -8.22
CA GLY A 30 -3.94 -6.63 -8.50
C GLY A 30 -3.17 -7.45 -7.46
N THR A 31 -1.86 -7.22 -7.41
CA THR A 31 -0.92 -8.08 -6.68
C THR A 31 -0.47 -7.43 -5.39
N VAL A 32 -0.47 -8.21 -4.30
CA VAL A 32 0.09 -7.84 -3.01
C VAL A 32 1.52 -8.35 -2.94
N LEU A 33 2.45 -7.44 -2.63
CA LEU A 33 3.87 -7.72 -2.49
C LEU A 33 4.30 -7.56 -1.04
N ALA A 34 5.19 -8.42 -0.57
CA ALA A 34 5.96 -8.17 0.63
C ALA A 34 7.14 -7.27 0.25
N VAL A 35 7.32 -6.17 0.97
CA VAL A 35 8.41 -5.22 0.75
C VAL A 35 9.14 -4.93 2.06
N THR A 36 10.40 -4.52 1.94
CA THR A 36 11.20 -3.89 3.01
C THR A 36 11.57 -2.47 2.62
N ILE A 37 11.90 -1.65 3.61
CA ILE A 37 12.43 -0.30 3.39
C ILE A 37 13.95 -0.40 3.41
N GLN A 38 14.64 0.14 2.40
CA GLN A 38 16.11 0.06 2.28
C GLN A 38 16.85 0.49 3.56
N ASP A 39 16.43 1.61 4.16
CA ASP A 39 17.03 2.14 5.38
C ASP A 39 16.52 1.46 6.67
N HIS A 40 15.45 0.65 6.56
CA HIS A 40 14.83 -0.06 7.67
C HIS A 40 14.49 -1.52 7.28
N PRO A 41 15.50 -2.38 7.03
CA PRO A 41 15.29 -3.72 6.47
C PRO A 41 14.49 -4.67 7.38
N ASN A 42 14.40 -4.35 8.67
CA ASN A 42 13.57 -5.11 9.63
C ASN A 42 12.07 -4.77 9.53
N VAL A 43 11.72 -3.68 8.84
CA VAL A 43 10.32 -3.26 8.64
C VAL A 43 9.80 -3.91 7.38
N GLN A 44 8.95 -4.92 7.53
CA GLN A 44 8.26 -5.59 6.44
C GLN A 44 6.82 -5.12 6.32
N MET A 45 6.40 -4.81 5.10
CA MET A 45 5.05 -4.33 4.81
C MET A 45 4.44 -5.08 3.63
N ALA A 46 3.10 -5.07 3.58
CA ALA A 46 2.35 -5.51 2.41
C ALA A 46 1.98 -4.28 1.56
N VAL A 47 2.40 -4.28 0.29
CA VAL A 47 2.04 -3.25 -0.70
C VAL A 47 1.17 -3.88 -1.77
N LYS A 48 -0.08 -3.39 -1.90
CA LYS A 48 -1.00 -3.80 -2.97
C LYS A 48 -0.80 -2.90 -4.18
N LYS A 49 -0.23 -3.45 -5.25
CA LYS A 49 -0.18 -2.81 -6.56
C LYS A 49 -1.55 -2.92 -7.21
N ILE A 50 -2.22 -1.79 -7.37
CA ILE A 50 -3.56 -1.75 -7.95
C ILE A 50 -3.43 -1.59 -9.48
N LYS A 51 -3.92 -2.57 -10.25
CA LYS A 51 -4.04 -2.45 -11.70
C LYS A 51 -5.47 -2.03 -12.00
N LEU A 52 -5.63 -0.79 -12.46
CA LEU A 52 -6.94 -0.24 -12.74
C LEU A 52 -7.04 0.04 -14.23
N GLU A 53 -7.98 -0.64 -14.88
CA GLU A 53 -8.13 -0.63 -16.33
C GLU A 53 -8.94 0.59 -16.80
N THR A 54 -9.82 1.11 -15.95
CA THR A 54 -10.57 2.35 -16.20
C THR A 54 -10.43 3.40 -15.09
N GLN A 55 -10.70 4.67 -15.42
CA GLN A 55 -10.69 5.78 -14.45
C GLN A 55 -11.77 5.64 -13.37
N GLU A 56 -12.93 5.08 -13.74
CA GLU A 56 -14.08 4.85 -12.87
C GLU A 56 -13.80 3.73 -11.86
N GLU A 57 -13.17 2.64 -12.30
CA GLU A 57 -12.68 1.59 -11.40
C GLU A 57 -11.67 2.14 -10.38
N ARG A 58 -10.82 3.11 -10.77
CA ARG A 58 -9.88 3.75 -9.84
C ARG A 58 -10.61 4.43 -8.70
N GLN A 59 -11.61 5.23 -9.04
CA GLN A 59 -12.31 6.04 -8.04
C GLN A 59 -13.17 5.16 -7.14
N ALA A 60 -13.96 4.24 -7.71
CA ALA A 60 -14.87 3.40 -6.93
C ALA A 60 -14.13 2.43 -6.00
N SER A 61 -13.14 1.67 -6.51
CA SER A 61 -12.45 0.66 -5.70
C SER A 61 -11.53 1.28 -4.65
N THR A 62 -10.87 2.41 -4.96
CA THR A 62 -10.06 3.13 -3.98
C THR A 62 -11.00 3.65 -2.89
N TYR A 63 -11.93 4.54 -3.20
CA TYR A 63 -12.72 5.23 -2.15
C TYR A 63 -13.49 4.27 -1.23
N THR A 64 -14.10 3.20 -1.75
CA THR A 64 -14.91 2.29 -0.94
C THR A 64 -14.05 1.38 -0.04
N ASP A 65 -12.94 0.84 -0.55
CA ASP A 65 -12.06 -0.02 0.25
C ASP A 65 -11.29 0.78 1.30
N LEU A 66 -10.88 2.02 0.97
CA LEU A 66 -10.15 2.89 1.91
C LEU A 66 -11.03 3.27 3.09
N THR A 67 -12.24 3.75 2.81
CA THR A 67 -13.17 4.22 3.83
C THR A 67 -13.63 3.09 4.73
N THR A 68 -13.82 1.89 4.19
CA THR A 68 -14.23 0.74 5.01
C THR A 68 -13.14 0.33 5.99
N ILE A 69 -11.88 0.20 5.54
CA ILE A 69 -10.79 -0.29 6.39
C ILE A 69 -10.33 0.76 7.41
N GLN A 70 -10.32 2.04 7.06
CA GLN A 70 -9.98 3.13 7.99
C GLN A 70 -10.95 3.20 9.18
N ASN A 71 -12.22 2.86 8.97
CA ASN A 71 -13.26 2.98 10.00
C ASN A 71 -13.32 1.81 11.00
N VAL A 72 -12.59 0.71 10.77
CA VAL A 72 -12.68 -0.47 11.67
C VAL A 72 -11.86 -0.32 12.95
N GLY A 73 -10.80 0.50 12.94
CA GLY A 73 -10.08 0.97 14.15
C GLY A 73 -9.63 -0.10 15.16
N SER A 74 -9.59 -1.37 14.77
CA SER A 74 -9.43 -2.52 15.67
C SER A 74 -8.14 -3.27 15.35
N LYS A 75 -7.45 -3.75 16.39
CA LYS A 75 -6.17 -4.49 16.28
C LYS A 75 -6.26 -5.77 15.46
N ASN A 76 -7.47 -6.30 15.24
CA ASN A 76 -7.70 -7.53 14.48
C ASN A 76 -7.93 -7.29 12.98
N TYR A 77 -7.91 -6.03 12.54
CA TYR A 77 -8.09 -5.67 11.14
C TYR A 77 -6.81 -5.01 10.60
N PRO A 78 -6.42 -5.32 9.35
CA PRO A 78 -5.25 -4.71 8.73
C PRO A 78 -5.45 -3.19 8.63
N TYR A 79 -4.47 -2.42 9.11
CA TYR A 79 -4.46 -0.96 8.98
C TYR A 79 -3.82 -0.55 7.67
N ILE A 80 -4.42 0.39 6.95
CA ILE A 80 -3.80 0.95 5.76
C ILE A 80 -2.87 2.08 6.17
N ILE A 81 -1.57 1.85 6.01
CA ILE A 81 -0.54 2.77 6.48
C ILE A 81 -0.38 3.95 5.52
N SER A 82 -0.47 3.73 4.20
CA SER A 82 -0.44 4.82 3.21
C SER A 82 -0.94 4.40 1.83
N TYR A 83 -1.21 5.39 0.98
CA TYR A 83 -1.56 5.22 -0.43
C TYR A 83 -0.53 5.87 -1.33
N TYR A 84 -0.20 5.18 -2.40
CA TYR A 84 0.71 5.66 -3.42
C TYR A 84 -0.03 5.61 -4.76
N GLY A 85 -0.36 6.78 -5.30
CA GLY A 85 -0.86 6.93 -6.66
C GLY A 85 0.27 7.41 -7.55
N SER A 86 0.68 6.59 -8.52
CA SER A 86 1.42 7.07 -9.67
C SER A 86 0.47 7.01 -10.87
N VAL A 87 0.23 8.16 -11.51
CA VAL A 87 -0.37 8.19 -12.84
C VAL A 87 0.75 7.73 -13.78
N ILE A 88 0.73 6.45 -14.14
CA ILE A 88 1.56 5.98 -15.25
C ILE A 88 0.89 6.53 -16.52
N ASP A 89 1.39 7.67 -17.01
CA ASP A 89 1.06 8.18 -18.34
C ASP A 89 1.79 7.29 -19.36
N THR A 90 1.12 6.23 -19.81
CA THR A 90 1.57 5.45 -20.96
C THR A 90 1.22 6.23 -22.22
N ARG A 91 2.14 7.09 -22.66
CA ARG A 91 2.19 7.57 -24.05
C ARG A 91 2.65 6.47 -24.99
#